data_AF-A0A5D3AL82-F1
#
_entry.id   AF-A0A5D3AL82-F1
#
_cell.length_a   1.000
_cell.length_b   1.000
_cell.length_c   1.000
_cell.angle_alpha   90.00
_cell.angle_beta   90.00
_cell.angle_gamma   90.00
#
_symmetry.space_group_name_H-M   'P 1'
#
loop_
_entity.id
_entity.type
_entity.pdbx_description
1 polymer ?
#
loop_
_entity_poly.entity_id
_entity_poly.type
_entity_poly.pdbx_seq_one_letter_code
_entity_poly.pdbx_strand_id
1 'polypeptide(L)'
;MSSTEAPPTTSAPSTSTGHTRTHLVITPVVRRGCIPSLEPITVAPRNDDGQTSDETTYVRTVTTPRVGTSISVRNTHNDGEGHEKEVEAPPETDAAIKRYVRSLEEALGPMLDVSPLPQWSYPSVAFEDCTTHSQRRHWSLLSEHTGRIYTNGDEGREWPFTFRLYPDVQQYSENGGTFSGPTDRPINWEEYTGRLQRAVESAKNLDELDAVPEGTVKIAFTTDIVQPTRLKRISRPEGEDDTNSLQFWKVLNPEISVKSRVQDNSPEWLKKNESAQASYDRSISAAIASSYQPLAAVHLTPQTSVLEFLDSTNRSEHLLFYCATRNVAEKVSFEVGRKYTDEDGEEIRDGLAVKAAWIDPDTFEVLRGKPRRDTQLQAERSWKSAKAIYEGLETMRKEPAEGSSAGENSAPEEVWGTWE
;
A
#
# COMPACT_ATOMS: atom_id res chain seq x y z
N MET A 1 -19.73 4.08 50.49
CA MET A 1 -20.00 3.03 49.49
C MET A 1 -21.23 3.48 48.73
N SER A 2 -21.02 4.10 47.57
CA SER A 2 -22.09 4.70 46.75
C SER A 2 -22.35 3.80 45.57
N SER A 3 -23.60 3.34 45.47
CA SER A 3 -24.13 2.55 44.37
C SER A 3 -24.23 3.38 43.10
N THR A 4 -23.72 2.85 41.99
CA THR A 4 -23.87 3.41 40.64
C THR A 4 -25.13 2.84 40.01
N GLU A 5 -26.13 3.67 39.79
CA GLU A 5 -27.33 3.35 38.99
C GLU A 5 -26.96 3.22 37.50
N ALA A 6 -27.48 2.16 36.87
CA ALA A 6 -27.45 1.96 35.44
C ALA A 6 -28.46 2.91 34.73
N PRO A 7 -28.23 3.32 33.48
CA PRO A 7 -29.14 4.21 32.76
C PRO A 7 -30.43 3.49 32.31
N PRO A 8 -31.53 4.24 32.09
CA PRO A 8 -32.87 3.67 31.93
C PRO A 8 -33.02 2.94 30.59
N THR A 9 -33.59 1.74 30.65
CA THR A 9 -34.03 0.95 29.50
C THR A 9 -35.53 1.18 29.31
N THR A 10 -35.95 1.73 28.18
CA THR A 10 -37.38 1.88 27.86
C THR A 10 -37.91 0.56 27.31
N SER A 11 -38.83 -0.09 28.02
CA SER A 11 -39.57 -1.27 27.53
C SER A 11 -40.96 -0.85 27.10
N ALA A 12 -41.39 -1.29 25.91
CA ALA A 12 -42.76 -1.18 25.41
C ALA A 12 -43.33 -2.59 25.13
N PRO A 13 -44.67 -2.76 25.18
CA PRO A 13 -45.31 -4.07 25.35
C PRO A 13 -45.36 -4.90 24.06
N SER A 14 -45.36 -6.22 24.26
CA SER A 14 -45.37 -7.27 23.27
C SER A 14 -46.70 -7.35 22.50
N THR A 15 -46.63 -7.15 21.18
CA THR A 15 -47.57 -7.71 20.21
C THR A 15 -46.77 -8.33 19.06
N SER A 16 -47.02 -9.62 18.81
CA SER A 16 -46.39 -10.43 17.76
C SER A 16 -46.75 -9.86 16.38
N THR A 17 -45.85 -9.05 15.85
CA THR A 17 -45.70 -8.69 14.43
C THR A 17 -44.19 -8.66 14.18
N GLY A 18 -43.70 -9.30 13.12
CA GLY A 18 -42.26 -9.29 12.84
C GLY A 18 -41.79 -7.86 12.58
N HIS A 19 -40.81 -7.37 13.33
CA HIS A 19 -40.26 -6.02 13.19
C HIS A 19 -38.87 -6.09 12.58
N THR A 20 -38.65 -5.32 11.51
CA THR A 20 -37.32 -5.09 10.94
C THR A 20 -36.68 -3.93 11.67
N ARG A 21 -35.53 -4.18 12.30
CA ARG A 21 -34.70 -3.16 12.96
C ARG A 21 -33.52 -2.83 12.06
N THR A 22 -33.35 -1.54 11.76
CA THR A 22 -32.20 -1.04 11.00
C THR A 22 -31.20 -0.33 11.91
N HIS A 23 -29.93 -0.68 11.74
CA HIS A 23 -28.81 -0.14 12.50
C HIS A 23 -27.67 0.28 11.57
N LEU A 24 -27.22 1.53 11.69
CA LEU A 24 -26.04 2.05 11.03
C LEU A 24 -24.83 1.87 11.94
N VAL A 25 -23.75 1.31 11.39
CA VAL A 25 -22.43 1.30 12.04
C VAL A 25 -21.50 2.20 11.24
N ILE A 26 -20.78 3.08 11.95
CA ILE A 26 -20.00 4.17 11.36
C ILE A 26 -18.61 4.18 12.00
N THR A 27 -17.54 4.30 11.20
CA THR A 27 -16.15 4.40 11.68
C THR A 27 -15.32 5.36 10.82
N PRO A 28 -14.34 6.09 11.38
CA PRO A 28 -13.28 6.72 10.61
C PRO A 28 -12.33 5.65 10.06
N VAL A 29 -11.79 5.88 8.86
CA VAL A 29 -10.87 4.96 8.19
C VAL A 29 -9.72 5.75 7.58
N VAL A 30 -8.51 5.49 8.07
CA VAL A 30 -7.29 6.01 7.43
C VAL A 30 -7.08 5.24 6.13
N ARG A 31 -7.14 5.92 5.00
CA ARG A 31 -6.93 5.36 3.65
C ARG A 31 -5.52 5.63 3.14
N ARG A 32 -4.88 6.70 3.61
CA ARG A 32 -3.50 7.09 3.30
C ARG A 32 -2.89 7.83 4.48
N GLY A 33 -1.67 7.49 4.87
CA GLY A 33 -0.93 8.23 5.91
C GLY A 33 0.00 9.32 5.36
N CYS A 34 0.59 10.09 6.27
CA CYS A 34 1.58 11.13 5.98
C CYS A 34 2.93 10.48 5.64
N ILE A 35 3.57 10.87 4.54
CA ILE A 35 4.88 10.35 4.10
C ILE A 35 5.63 11.45 3.34
N PRO A 36 6.98 11.59 3.50
CA PRO A 36 7.76 12.51 2.67
C PRO A 36 7.72 12.07 1.20
N SER A 37 7.54 13.01 0.27
CA SER A 37 7.50 12.69 -1.17
C SER A 37 7.81 13.88 -2.10
N LEU A 38 8.33 13.66 -3.32
CA LEU A 38 8.69 14.74 -4.26
C LEU A 38 7.58 15.10 -5.24
N GLU A 39 7.25 16.37 -5.45
CA GLU A 39 6.32 16.80 -6.51
C GLU A 39 7.07 17.40 -7.70
N PRO A 40 6.72 17.04 -8.94
CA PRO A 40 7.27 17.71 -10.11
C PRO A 40 6.76 19.15 -10.16
N ILE A 41 7.66 20.09 -10.45
CA ILE A 41 7.32 21.47 -10.76
C ILE A 41 7.87 21.81 -12.13
N THR A 42 6.98 22.25 -13.01
CA THR A 42 7.36 22.89 -14.26
C THR A 42 7.62 24.36 -13.95
N VAL A 43 8.89 24.76 -13.92
CA VAL A 43 9.25 26.17 -13.83
C VAL A 43 9.21 26.72 -15.24
N ALA A 44 8.22 27.56 -15.56
CA ALA A 44 8.27 28.36 -16.77
C ALA A 44 9.49 29.29 -16.66
N PRO A 45 10.46 29.26 -17.59
CA PRO A 45 11.63 30.13 -17.48
C PRO A 45 11.18 31.59 -17.55
N ARG A 46 11.60 32.41 -16.59
CA ARG A 46 11.75 33.84 -16.84
C ARG A 46 13.16 34.03 -17.40
N ASN A 47 13.29 34.31 -18.71
CA ASN A 47 14.15 35.36 -19.28
C ASN A 47 14.21 35.36 -20.83
N ASP A 48 14.50 36.55 -21.35
CA ASP A 48 14.27 37.11 -22.69
C ASP A 48 15.06 36.53 -23.89
N ASP A 49 15.82 35.45 -23.74
CA ASP A 49 16.70 34.95 -24.81
C ASP A 49 16.31 33.55 -25.29
N GLY A 50 15.16 33.44 -25.97
CA GLY A 50 14.90 32.53 -27.10
C GLY A 50 15.26 31.03 -27.04
N GLN A 51 15.69 30.47 -25.91
CA GLN A 51 15.97 29.04 -25.74
C GLN A 51 14.99 28.45 -24.72
N THR A 52 13.98 27.77 -25.22
CA THR A 52 13.02 27.01 -24.44
C THR A 52 13.59 25.61 -24.16
N SER A 53 14.20 25.43 -22.98
CA SER A 53 14.26 24.12 -22.35
C SER A 53 13.47 24.17 -21.05
N ASP A 54 12.34 23.48 -21.00
CA ASP A 54 11.58 23.30 -19.77
C ASP A 54 12.42 22.48 -18.79
N GLU A 55 13.03 23.13 -17.80
CA GLU A 55 13.71 22.43 -16.71
C GLU A 55 12.65 21.93 -15.73
N THR A 56 12.39 20.62 -15.73
CA THR A 56 11.51 20.00 -14.76
C THR A 56 12.27 19.87 -13.45
N THR A 57 11.96 20.73 -12.48
CA THR A 57 12.50 20.64 -11.12
C THR A 57 11.52 19.84 -10.25
N TYR A 58 11.93 19.51 -9.03
CA TYR A 58 11.08 18.88 -8.03
C TYR A 58 11.08 19.69 -6.74
N VAL A 59 9.99 19.58 -5.96
CA VAL A 59 9.90 20.15 -4.62
C VAL A 59 9.65 19.06 -3.59
N ARG A 60 10.40 19.15 -2.49
CA ARG A 60 10.22 18.34 -1.29
C ARG A 60 8.87 18.69 -0.65
N THR A 61 7.98 17.72 -0.53
CA THR A 61 6.66 17.89 0.09
C THR A 61 6.35 16.73 1.04
N VAL A 62 5.23 16.83 1.76
CA VAL A 62 4.70 15.77 2.59
C VAL A 62 3.28 15.47 2.14
N THR A 63 2.98 14.18 1.97
CA THR A 63 1.65 13.76 1.57
C THR A 63 0.65 14.01 2.69
N THR A 64 -0.48 14.63 2.36
CA THR A 64 -1.58 14.83 3.31
C THR A 64 -2.27 13.49 3.60
N PRO A 65 -2.50 13.15 4.87
CA PRO A 65 -3.20 11.92 5.22
C PRO A 65 -4.65 12.02 4.72
N ARG A 66 -5.20 10.89 4.26
CA ARG A 66 -6.60 10.79 3.84
C ARG A 66 -7.34 9.92 4.84
N VAL A 67 -8.29 10.52 5.55
CA VAL A 67 -9.21 9.82 6.44
C VAL A 67 -10.61 9.94 5.86
N GLY A 68 -11.25 8.81 5.61
CA GLY A 68 -12.64 8.74 5.15
C GLY A 68 -13.57 8.24 6.26
N THR A 69 -14.87 8.28 5.99
CA THR A 69 -15.89 7.67 6.84
C THR A 69 -16.36 6.39 6.16
N SER A 70 -16.42 5.29 6.88
CA SER A 70 -17.06 4.05 6.42
C SER A 70 -18.36 3.82 7.17
N ILE A 71 -19.41 3.46 6.42
CA ILE A 71 -20.77 3.30 6.91
C ILE A 71 -21.28 1.96 6.39
N SER A 72 -21.78 1.12 7.29
CA SER A 72 -22.49 -0.11 6.94
C SER A 72 -23.88 -0.09 7.54
N VAL A 73 -24.83 -0.66 6.81
CA VAL A 73 -26.23 -0.81 7.24
C VAL A 73 -26.46 -2.27 7.61
N ARG A 74 -27.01 -2.51 8.79
CA ARG A 74 -27.48 -3.82 9.21
C ARG A 74 -28.98 -3.77 9.39
N ASN A 75 -29.71 -4.68 8.74
CA ASN A 75 -31.15 -4.83 8.99
C ASN A 75 -31.42 -6.23 9.49
N THR A 76 -31.99 -6.32 10.69
CA THR A 76 -32.35 -7.58 11.32
C THR A 76 -33.87 -7.66 11.40
N HIS A 77 -34.44 -8.68 10.76
CA HIS A 77 -35.84 -9.05 10.92
C HIS A 77 -35.96 -10.07 12.03
N ASN A 78 -36.79 -9.80 13.03
CA ASN A 78 -37.17 -10.77 14.05
C ASN A 78 -38.52 -11.38 13.66
N ASP A 79 -38.56 -12.70 13.51
CA ASP A 79 -39.77 -13.44 13.13
C ASP A 79 -40.81 -13.58 14.26
N GLY A 80 -40.52 -13.05 15.45
CA GLY A 80 -41.38 -13.11 16.62
C GLY A 80 -41.17 -14.37 17.47
N GLU A 81 -40.41 -15.35 16.99
CA GLU A 81 -39.99 -16.55 17.73
C GLU A 81 -38.60 -16.40 18.34
N GLY A 82 -37.97 -15.23 18.16
CA GLY A 82 -36.63 -14.92 18.64
C GLY A 82 -35.53 -15.24 17.64
N HIS A 83 -35.86 -15.66 16.42
CA HIS A 83 -34.89 -15.81 15.36
C HIS A 83 -34.71 -14.50 14.60
N GLU A 84 -33.46 -14.04 14.53
CA GLU A 84 -33.08 -12.86 13.77
C GLU A 84 -32.47 -13.27 12.44
N LYS A 85 -32.96 -12.68 11.35
CA LYS A 85 -32.43 -12.87 10.00
C LYS A 85 -32.05 -11.54 9.39
N GLU A 86 -30.90 -11.49 8.72
CA GLU A 86 -30.50 -10.32 7.95
C GLU A 86 -31.37 -10.17 6.70
N VAL A 87 -31.91 -8.96 6.49
CA VAL A 87 -32.82 -8.62 5.39
C VAL A 87 -32.39 -7.32 4.70
N GLU A 88 -32.95 -7.04 3.53
CA GLU A 88 -32.77 -5.74 2.89
C GLU A 88 -33.52 -4.64 3.66
N ALA A 89 -32.98 -3.42 3.62
CA ALA A 89 -33.64 -2.28 4.24
C ALA A 89 -34.93 -1.96 3.47
N PRO A 90 -36.05 -1.64 4.16
CA PRO A 90 -37.21 -1.09 3.50
C PRO A 90 -36.83 0.15 2.65
N PRO A 91 -37.43 0.37 1.47
CA PRO A 91 -37.06 1.47 0.58
C PRO A 91 -37.10 2.86 1.25
N GLU A 92 -38.05 3.07 2.16
CA GLU A 92 -38.18 4.31 2.92
C GLU A 92 -37.01 4.51 3.90
N THR A 93 -36.58 3.44 4.57
CA THR A 93 -35.43 3.44 5.47
C THR A 93 -34.13 3.68 4.70
N ASP A 94 -33.95 3.04 3.54
CA ASP A 94 -32.79 3.28 2.67
C ASP A 94 -32.72 4.75 2.19
N ALA A 95 -33.86 5.32 1.77
CA ALA A 95 -33.93 6.74 1.38
C ALA A 95 -33.62 7.68 2.56
N ALA A 96 -34.05 7.34 3.78
CA ALA A 96 -33.71 8.09 4.99
C ALA A 96 -32.21 8.00 5.31
N ILE A 97 -31.61 6.81 5.23
CA ILE A 97 -30.17 6.60 5.44
C ILE A 97 -29.37 7.43 4.43
N LYS A 98 -29.71 7.40 3.14
CA LYS A 98 -29.02 8.18 2.11
C LYS A 98 -29.07 9.69 2.39
N ARG A 99 -30.20 10.20 2.89
CA ARG A 99 -30.32 11.61 3.29
C ARG A 99 -29.44 11.93 4.50
N TYR A 100 -29.47 11.07 5.51
CA TYR A 100 -28.63 11.21 6.69
C TYR A 100 -27.13 11.21 6.37
N VAL A 101 -26.68 10.23 5.57
CA VAL A 101 -25.27 10.09 5.15
C VAL A 101 -24.81 11.31 4.38
N ARG A 102 -25.61 11.79 3.43
CA ARG A 102 -25.29 13.03 2.68
C ARG A 102 -25.17 14.23 3.60
N SER A 103 -26.09 14.43 4.54
CA SER A 103 -25.98 15.52 5.53
C SER A 103 -24.71 15.42 6.38
N LEU A 104 -24.29 14.19 6.70
CA LEU A 104 -23.05 13.94 7.43
C LEU A 104 -21.81 14.26 6.59
N GLU A 105 -21.79 13.87 5.33
CA GLU A 105 -20.72 14.19 4.38
C GLU A 105 -20.60 15.70 4.14
N GLU A 106 -21.73 16.39 3.97
CA GLU A 106 -21.78 17.85 3.84
C GLU A 106 -21.27 18.57 5.10
N ALA A 107 -21.65 18.07 6.29
CA ALA A 107 -21.20 18.64 7.56
C ALA A 107 -19.71 18.41 7.83
N LEU A 108 -19.18 17.26 7.44
CA LEU A 108 -17.75 16.97 7.52
C LEU A 108 -16.94 17.86 6.55
N GLY A 109 -17.52 18.17 5.39
CA GLY A 109 -16.94 19.04 4.37
C GLY A 109 -15.57 18.57 3.88
N PRO A 110 -14.90 19.35 3.01
CA PRO A 110 -13.46 19.20 2.85
C PRO A 110 -12.81 19.54 4.19
N MET A 111 -12.08 18.61 4.80
CA MET A 111 -11.25 18.88 5.98
C MET A 111 -10.18 19.93 5.62
N LEU A 112 -10.53 21.21 5.73
CA LEU A 112 -9.68 22.34 5.32
C LEU A 112 -8.57 22.64 6.31
N ASP A 113 -8.70 22.16 7.54
CA ASP A 113 -7.73 22.39 8.60
C ASP A 113 -6.90 21.11 8.77
N VAL A 114 -5.89 21.00 7.93
CA VAL A 114 -4.90 19.93 7.96
C VAL A 114 -3.94 20.27 9.10
N SER A 115 -3.72 19.34 10.04
CA SER A 115 -2.67 19.51 11.05
C SER A 115 -1.35 19.87 10.38
N PRO A 116 -0.51 20.72 11.00
CA PRO A 116 0.74 21.13 10.39
C PRO A 116 1.53 19.87 10.01
N LEU A 117 1.82 19.74 8.72
CA LEU A 117 2.55 18.59 8.20
C LEU A 117 3.97 18.59 8.80
N PRO A 118 4.52 17.41 9.11
CA PRO A 118 5.92 17.31 9.53
C PRO A 118 6.84 17.86 8.44
N GLN A 119 8.06 18.23 8.82
CA GLN A 119 9.06 18.61 7.83
C GLN A 119 9.63 17.37 7.13
N TRP A 120 10.12 17.57 5.91
CA TRP A 120 10.73 16.53 5.07
C TRP A 120 11.76 15.65 5.81
N SER A 121 12.64 16.29 6.59
CA SER A 121 13.79 15.68 7.25
C SER A 121 13.46 15.07 8.62
N TYR A 122 12.19 15.06 9.04
CA TYR A 122 11.81 14.52 10.33
C TYR A 122 11.86 12.98 10.35
N PRO A 123 11.98 12.37 11.54
CA PRO A 123 11.94 10.91 11.67
C PRO A 123 10.52 10.36 11.44
N SER A 124 10.41 9.06 11.12
CA SER A 124 9.15 8.37 10.85
C SER A 124 8.05 8.62 11.89
N VAL A 125 8.40 8.67 13.17
CA VAL A 125 7.45 8.92 14.28
C VAL A 125 6.62 10.19 14.06
N ALA A 126 7.21 11.26 13.54
CA ALA A 126 6.48 12.52 13.30
C ALA A 126 5.38 12.37 12.23
N PHE A 127 5.60 11.49 11.24
CA PHE A 127 4.63 11.20 10.19
C PHE A 127 3.52 10.24 10.67
N GLU A 128 3.86 9.27 11.54
CA GLU A 128 2.88 8.42 12.23
C GLU A 128 1.97 9.25 13.15
N ASP A 129 2.55 10.19 13.89
CA ASP A 129 1.81 11.13 14.75
C ASP A 129 0.87 12.02 13.93
N CYS A 130 1.34 12.56 12.81
CA CYS A 130 0.53 13.33 11.84
C CYS A 130 -0.70 12.52 11.36
N THR A 131 -0.49 11.25 11.01
CA THR A 131 -1.54 10.35 10.53
C THR A 131 -2.55 10.04 11.63
N THR A 132 -2.06 9.68 12.80
CA THR A 132 -2.88 9.34 13.98
C THR A 132 -3.69 10.54 14.46
N HIS A 133 -3.07 11.73 14.49
CA HIS A 133 -3.76 12.95 14.87
C HIS A 133 -4.88 13.28 13.88
N SER A 134 -4.64 13.12 12.58
CA SER A 134 -5.67 13.33 11.55
C SER A 134 -6.85 12.36 11.72
N GLN A 135 -6.59 11.10 12.05
CA GLN A 135 -7.64 10.13 12.38
C GLN A 135 -8.45 10.54 13.61
N ARG A 136 -7.79 10.94 14.70
CA ARG A 136 -8.45 11.40 15.93
C ARG A 136 -9.31 12.64 15.68
N ARG A 137 -8.81 13.58 14.87
CA ARG A 137 -9.56 14.77 14.48
C ARG A 137 -10.83 14.39 13.71
N HIS A 138 -10.71 13.49 12.74
CA HIS A 138 -11.86 12.99 11.97
C HIS A 138 -12.88 12.30 12.87
N TRP A 139 -12.41 11.49 13.82
CA TRP A 139 -13.27 10.87 14.82
C TRP A 139 -14.05 11.89 15.64
N SER A 140 -13.39 12.95 16.14
CA SER A 140 -14.06 13.99 16.93
C SER A 140 -15.16 14.70 16.13
N LEU A 141 -14.87 15.10 14.88
CA LEU A 141 -15.84 15.74 14.00
C LEU A 141 -17.00 14.80 13.65
N LEU A 142 -16.68 13.55 13.32
CA LEU A 142 -17.67 12.53 13.02
C LEU A 142 -18.59 12.31 14.22
N SER A 143 -18.03 12.21 15.44
CA SER A 143 -18.80 12.06 16.67
C SER A 143 -19.72 13.26 16.93
N GLU A 144 -19.23 14.47 16.72
CA GLU A 144 -20.02 15.70 16.88
C GLU A 144 -21.18 15.76 15.88
N HIS A 145 -20.89 15.60 14.59
CA HIS A 145 -21.87 15.78 13.52
C HIS A 145 -22.90 14.66 13.47
N THR A 146 -22.48 13.41 13.69
CA THR A 146 -23.39 12.25 13.69
C THR A 146 -24.48 12.43 14.76
N GLY A 147 -24.10 12.75 16.00
CA GLY A 147 -25.07 12.98 17.08
C GLY A 147 -25.98 14.18 16.83
N ARG A 148 -25.41 15.29 16.33
CA ARG A 148 -26.18 16.52 16.05
C ARG A 148 -27.19 16.32 14.92
N ILE A 149 -26.78 15.72 13.80
CA ILE A 149 -27.68 15.47 12.65
C ILE A 149 -28.77 14.49 13.03
N TYR A 150 -28.42 13.44 13.79
CA TYR A 150 -29.42 12.47 14.25
C TYR A 150 -30.47 13.14 15.15
N THR A 151 -30.04 13.96 16.10
CA THR A 151 -30.92 14.64 17.06
C THR A 151 -31.84 15.68 16.39
N ASN A 152 -31.34 16.37 15.35
CA ASN A 152 -32.15 17.35 14.61
C ASN A 152 -33.24 16.71 13.75
N GLY A 153 -33.17 15.38 13.55
CA GLY A 153 -34.14 14.63 12.75
C GLY A 153 -34.12 15.03 11.28
N ASP A 154 -35.09 14.49 10.56
CA ASP A 154 -35.36 14.78 9.16
C ASP A 154 -36.59 15.70 9.06
N GLU A 155 -36.36 17.01 9.00
CA GLU A 155 -37.45 18.01 9.00
C GLU A 155 -38.38 17.86 10.22
N GLY A 156 -37.83 17.46 11.38
CA GLY A 156 -38.58 17.21 12.61
C GLY A 156 -39.17 15.81 12.75
N ARG A 157 -38.89 14.88 11.83
CA ARG A 157 -39.21 13.45 11.97
C ARG A 157 -38.04 12.66 12.56
N GLU A 158 -38.36 11.68 13.39
CA GLU A 158 -37.38 10.71 13.89
C GLU A 158 -36.85 9.83 12.74
N TRP A 159 -35.58 9.47 12.82
CA TRP A 159 -34.96 8.57 11.84
C TRP A 159 -35.48 7.14 12.02
N PRO A 160 -35.83 6.41 10.93
CA PRO A 160 -36.35 5.04 10.99
C PRO A 160 -35.24 3.99 11.23
N PHE A 161 -34.12 4.40 11.83
CA PHE A 161 -32.96 3.56 12.10
C PHE A 161 -32.24 4.08 13.34
N THR A 162 -31.42 3.22 13.94
CA THR A 162 -30.48 3.62 14.99
C THR A 162 -29.06 3.69 14.42
N PHE A 163 -28.13 4.36 15.10
CA PHE A 163 -26.73 4.38 14.69
C PHE A 163 -25.79 4.06 15.86
N ARG A 164 -24.57 3.63 15.53
CA ARG A 164 -23.47 3.50 16.46
C ARG A 164 -22.15 3.87 15.80
N LEU A 165 -21.33 4.58 16.54
CA LEU A 165 -20.00 5.00 16.15
C LEU A 165 -18.97 4.08 16.80
N TYR A 166 -17.97 3.67 16.02
CA TYR A 166 -16.82 2.91 16.50
C TYR A 166 -15.54 3.70 16.25
N PRO A 167 -14.66 3.84 17.26
CA PRO A 167 -13.45 4.65 17.14
C PRO A 167 -12.38 3.99 16.25
N ASP A 168 -12.47 2.67 16.08
CA ASP A 168 -11.50 1.87 15.34
C ASP A 168 -12.18 0.81 14.47
N VAL A 169 -11.40 0.34 13.50
CA VAL A 169 -11.85 -0.57 12.44
C VAL A 169 -12.07 -1.99 12.96
N GLN A 170 -11.39 -2.39 14.03
CA GLN A 170 -11.56 -3.71 14.63
C GLN A 170 -12.97 -3.80 15.24
N GLN A 171 -13.34 -2.86 16.11
CA GLN A 171 -14.67 -2.81 16.69
C GLN A 171 -15.75 -2.67 15.61
N TYR A 172 -15.51 -1.85 14.59
CA TYR A 172 -16.43 -1.73 13.45
C TYR A 172 -16.71 -3.10 12.79
N SER A 173 -15.66 -3.86 12.49
CA SER A 173 -15.77 -5.16 11.82
C SER A 173 -16.43 -6.21 12.72
N GLU A 174 -16.04 -6.27 14.00
CA GLU A 174 -16.63 -7.17 15.01
C GLU A 174 -18.13 -6.93 15.22
N ASN A 175 -18.61 -5.71 14.92
CA ASN A 175 -20.01 -5.33 15.07
C ASN A 175 -20.79 -5.34 13.73
N GLY A 176 -20.26 -6.02 12.72
CA GLY A 176 -20.91 -6.25 11.42
C GLY A 176 -20.73 -5.11 10.41
N GLY A 177 -19.70 -4.28 10.60
CA GLY A 177 -19.24 -3.35 9.59
C GLY A 177 -18.51 -4.07 8.44
N THR A 178 -18.69 -3.56 7.23
CA THR A 178 -18.11 -4.13 6.00
C THR A 178 -17.46 -3.03 5.16
N PHE A 179 -16.41 -3.39 4.42
CA PHE A 179 -15.75 -2.51 3.45
C PHE A 179 -16.06 -2.99 2.04
N SER A 180 -16.89 -2.22 1.33
CA SER A 180 -17.50 -2.59 0.05
C SER A 180 -16.57 -2.46 -1.16
N GLY A 181 -15.39 -1.83 -1.03
CA GLY A 181 -14.45 -1.65 -2.14
C GLY A 181 -12.99 -1.47 -1.70
N PRO A 182 -12.03 -1.61 -2.63
CA PRO A 182 -10.59 -1.51 -2.34
C PRO A 182 -10.18 -0.12 -1.83
N THR A 183 -10.87 0.93 -2.28
CA THR A 183 -10.66 2.32 -1.87
C THR A 183 -11.27 2.66 -0.50
N ASP A 184 -12.13 1.79 0.02
CA ASP A 184 -12.79 1.97 1.32
C ASP A 184 -12.08 1.19 2.44
N ARG A 185 -11.11 0.34 2.09
CA ARG A 185 -10.37 -0.44 3.08
C ARG A 185 -9.49 0.46 3.95
N PRO A 186 -9.33 0.10 5.23
CA PRO A 186 -8.31 0.70 6.06
C PRO A 186 -6.93 0.44 5.49
N ILE A 187 -6.03 1.39 5.68
CA ILE A 187 -4.62 1.17 5.49
C ILE A 187 -4.15 0.02 6.39
N ASN A 188 -3.35 -0.89 5.84
CA ASN A 188 -2.65 -1.86 6.66
C ASN A 188 -1.51 -1.13 7.38
N TRP A 189 -1.56 -1.07 8.71
CA TRP A 189 -0.58 -0.33 9.52
C TRP A 189 0.84 -0.88 9.37
N GLU A 190 1.01 -2.20 9.27
CA GLU A 190 2.33 -2.80 9.09
C GLU A 190 2.93 -2.43 7.73
N GLU A 191 2.12 -2.50 6.67
CA GLU A 191 2.52 -2.09 5.32
C GLU A 191 2.86 -0.59 5.27
N TYR A 192 2.04 0.24 5.92
CA TYR A 192 2.25 1.68 6.00
C TYR A 192 3.56 2.02 6.73
N THR A 193 3.81 1.45 7.90
CA THR A 193 5.06 1.71 8.65
C THR A 193 6.28 1.27 7.83
N GLY A 194 6.19 0.12 7.14
CA GLY A 194 7.24 -0.33 6.23
C GLY A 194 7.47 0.64 5.06
N ARG A 195 6.41 1.17 4.44
CA ARG A 195 6.51 2.19 3.38
C ARG A 195 7.03 3.53 3.89
N LEU A 196 6.59 3.96 5.06
CA LEU A 196 7.02 5.20 5.69
C LEU A 196 8.52 5.16 6.00
N GLN A 197 9.01 4.07 6.59
CA GLN A 197 10.42 3.88 6.86
C GLN A 197 11.26 4.02 5.58
N ARG A 198 10.82 3.38 4.49
CA ARG A 198 11.47 3.47 3.19
C ARG A 198 11.50 4.88 2.63
N ALA A 199 10.38 5.58 2.71
CA ALA A 199 10.30 6.95 2.20
C ALA A 199 11.13 7.94 3.02
N VAL A 200 11.18 7.81 4.35
CA VAL A 200 12.05 8.64 5.22
C VAL A 200 13.52 8.37 4.91
N GLU A 201 13.92 7.10 4.74
CA GLU A 201 15.30 6.78 4.36
C GLU A 201 15.63 7.30 2.95
N SER A 202 14.69 7.19 2.01
CA SER A 202 14.80 7.78 0.67
C SER A 202 14.97 9.31 0.72
N ALA A 203 14.21 9.98 1.58
CA ALA A 203 14.26 11.42 1.76
C ALA A 203 15.64 11.87 2.27
N LYS A 204 16.16 11.17 3.27
CA LYS A 204 17.51 11.37 3.81
C LYS A 204 18.58 11.09 2.76
N ASN A 205 18.48 9.99 2.04
CA ASN A 205 19.40 9.60 0.97
C ASN A 205 19.47 10.64 -0.15
N LEU A 206 18.34 11.23 -0.51
CA LEU A 206 18.31 12.32 -1.49
C LEU A 206 19.00 13.58 -0.96
N ASP A 207 18.74 13.97 0.29
CA ASP A 207 19.40 15.12 0.92
C ASP A 207 20.92 14.91 1.01
N GLU A 208 21.38 13.70 1.35
CA GLU A 208 22.79 13.34 1.31
C GLU A 208 23.38 13.46 -0.10
N LEU A 209 22.67 12.96 -1.12
CA LEU A 209 23.11 12.99 -2.51
C LEU A 209 23.20 14.43 -3.05
N ASP A 210 22.24 15.28 -2.68
CA ASP A 210 22.23 16.70 -3.03
C ASP A 210 23.40 17.45 -2.38
N ALA A 211 23.73 17.11 -1.13
CA ALA A 211 24.82 17.75 -0.36
C ALA A 211 26.24 17.39 -0.82
N VAL A 212 26.41 16.36 -1.66
CA VAL A 212 27.72 15.96 -2.19
C VAL A 212 28.34 17.06 -3.05
N PRO A 213 29.67 17.30 -2.97
CA PRO A 213 30.35 18.34 -3.74
C PRO A 213 30.23 18.21 -5.26
N GLU A 214 30.26 19.37 -5.95
CA GLU A 214 30.41 19.44 -7.40
C GLU A 214 31.68 18.70 -7.85
N GLY A 215 31.57 17.92 -8.94
CA GLY A 215 32.65 17.06 -9.43
C GLY A 215 32.53 15.58 -9.03
N THR A 216 31.67 15.24 -8.08
CA THR A 216 31.35 13.85 -7.73
C THR A 216 30.26 13.31 -8.64
N VAL A 217 30.41 12.06 -9.10
CA VAL A 217 29.35 11.33 -9.82
C VAL A 217 28.25 10.96 -8.83
N LYS A 218 27.04 11.48 -9.02
CA LYS A 218 25.90 11.24 -8.14
C LYS A 218 24.91 10.31 -8.83
N ILE A 219 24.61 9.18 -8.21
CA ILE A 219 23.73 8.16 -8.78
C ILE A 219 22.57 7.92 -7.83
N ALA A 220 21.35 8.22 -8.29
CA ALA A 220 20.16 7.68 -7.64
C ALA A 220 19.82 6.34 -8.28
N PHE A 221 19.45 5.37 -7.46
CA PHE A 221 18.89 4.12 -7.96
C PHE A 221 17.70 3.69 -7.12
N THR A 222 16.87 2.85 -7.69
CA THR A 222 15.70 2.30 -7.04
C THR A 222 15.56 0.82 -7.36
N THR A 223 14.81 0.15 -6.51
CA THR A 223 14.48 -1.26 -6.64
C THR A 223 12.97 -1.41 -6.49
N ASP A 224 12.36 -2.25 -7.32
CA ASP A 224 10.92 -2.45 -7.33
C ASP A 224 10.58 -3.92 -7.56
N ILE A 225 9.47 -4.38 -7.00
CA ILE A 225 8.88 -5.68 -7.36
C ILE A 225 8.02 -5.45 -8.59
N VAL A 226 8.37 -6.06 -9.72
CA VAL A 226 7.58 -5.94 -10.97
C VAL A 226 6.54 -7.05 -11.11
N GLN A 227 6.78 -8.20 -10.48
CA GLN A 227 5.79 -9.26 -10.33
C GLN A 227 5.88 -9.82 -8.91
N PRO A 228 4.73 -10.05 -8.24
CA PRO A 228 4.73 -10.54 -6.86
C PRO A 228 5.08 -12.03 -6.82
N THR A 229 5.03 -12.60 -5.61
CA THR A 229 5.01 -14.05 -5.43
C THR A 229 3.77 -14.60 -6.13
N ARG A 230 3.96 -15.55 -7.05
CA ARG A 230 2.87 -16.08 -7.90
C ARG A 230 2.75 -17.58 -7.75
N LEU A 231 1.56 -18.10 -8.02
CA LEU A 231 1.31 -19.53 -8.12
C LEU A 231 1.37 -19.92 -9.59
N LYS A 232 2.12 -20.97 -9.93
CA LYS A 232 2.18 -21.51 -11.29
C LYS A 232 1.85 -22.99 -11.29
N ARG A 233 0.97 -23.39 -12.20
CA ARG A 233 0.80 -24.78 -12.60
C ARG A 233 1.86 -25.14 -13.65
N ILE A 234 2.48 -26.30 -13.50
CA ILE A 234 3.46 -26.85 -14.43
C ILE A 234 2.93 -28.12 -15.09
N SER A 235 3.43 -28.38 -16.29
CA SER A 235 3.15 -29.58 -17.06
C SER A 235 3.67 -30.83 -16.34
N ARG A 236 2.97 -31.97 -16.51
CA ARG A 236 3.40 -33.27 -15.96
C ARG A 236 4.73 -33.70 -16.59
N PRO A 237 5.77 -34.05 -15.81
CA PRO A 237 6.97 -34.69 -16.35
C PRO A 237 6.59 -36.03 -17.00
N GLU A 238 7.09 -36.30 -18.20
CA GLU A 238 6.88 -37.59 -18.87
C GLU A 238 7.50 -38.73 -18.03
N GLY A 239 6.70 -39.71 -17.62
CA GLY A 239 7.18 -40.95 -16.99
C GLY A 239 7.01 -41.08 -15.47
N GLU A 240 6.45 -40.08 -14.78
CA GLU A 240 6.14 -40.19 -13.34
C GLU A 240 4.66 -40.53 -13.11
N ASP A 241 4.42 -41.70 -12.53
CA ASP A 241 3.08 -42.23 -12.19
C ASP A 241 2.67 -41.93 -10.73
N ASP A 242 3.24 -40.87 -10.16
CA ASP A 242 2.91 -40.42 -8.82
C ASP A 242 1.58 -39.66 -8.82
N THR A 243 0.66 -40.09 -7.97
CA THR A 243 -0.69 -39.52 -7.81
C THR A 243 -0.71 -38.26 -6.92
N ASN A 244 0.44 -37.65 -6.63
CA ASN A 244 0.52 -36.52 -5.70
C ASN A 244 0.30 -35.19 -6.45
N SER A 245 -0.90 -34.62 -6.35
CA SER A 245 -1.32 -33.43 -7.11
C SER A 245 -0.42 -32.21 -6.92
N LEU A 246 0.29 -32.09 -5.80
CA LEU A 246 1.18 -30.95 -5.49
C LEU A 246 2.41 -30.87 -6.38
N GLN A 247 2.82 -31.96 -7.06
CA GLN A 247 3.97 -31.95 -7.96
C GLN A 247 3.74 -31.09 -9.21
N PHE A 248 2.49 -30.78 -9.55
CA PHE A 248 2.13 -29.94 -10.70
C PHE A 248 2.07 -28.45 -10.37
N TRP A 249 2.45 -28.07 -9.15
CA TRP A 249 2.31 -26.70 -8.67
C TRP A 249 3.63 -26.19 -8.12
N LYS A 250 3.95 -24.93 -8.43
CA LYS A 250 5.14 -24.27 -7.91
C LYS A 250 4.87 -22.82 -7.57
N VAL A 251 5.65 -22.32 -6.62
CA VAL A 251 5.70 -20.90 -6.27
C VAL A 251 6.76 -20.24 -7.14
N LEU A 252 6.38 -19.17 -7.82
CA LEU A 252 7.33 -18.28 -8.47
C LEU A 252 7.68 -17.17 -7.49
N ASN A 253 8.97 -16.98 -7.26
CA ASN A 253 9.47 -15.87 -6.46
C ASN A 253 9.12 -14.51 -7.12
N PRO A 254 9.09 -13.43 -6.33
CA PRO A 254 8.95 -12.09 -6.87
C PRO A 254 10.02 -11.77 -7.90
N GLU A 255 9.62 -11.13 -9.00
CA GLU A 255 10.56 -10.56 -9.97
C GLU A 255 10.87 -9.13 -9.56
N ILE A 256 12.16 -8.81 -9.54
CA ILE A 256 12.65 -7.49 -9.16
C ILE A 256 13.10 -6.72 -10.41
N SER A 257 13.03 -5.39 -10.33
CA SER A 257 13.70 -4.49 -11.26
C SER A 257 14.64 -3.56 -10.50
N VAL A 258 15.74 -3.21 -11.15
CA VAL A 258 16.69 -2.19 -10.69
C VAL A 258 16.71 -1.11 -11.76
N LYS A 259 16.54 0.14 -11.34
CA LYS A 259 16.67 1.30 -12.22
C LYS A 259 17.64 2.28 -11.58
N SER A 260 18.47 2.92 -12.38
CA SER A 260 19.42 3.93 -11.94
C SER A 260 19.39 5.14 -12.85
N ARG A 261 19.84 6.27 -12.31
CA ARG A 261 19.96 7.54 -13.01
C ARG A 261 21.13 8.32 -12.40
N VAL A 262 21.98 8.84 -13.28
CA VAL A 262 22.95 9.87 -12.92
C VAL A 262 22.22 11.20 -12.73
N GLN A 263 22.46 11.89 -11.62
CA GLN A 263 21.80 13.16 -11.29
C GLN A 263 22.27 14.30 -12.19
N ASP A 264 21.40 15.29 -12.39
CA ASP A 264 21.64 16.41 -13.32
C ASP A 264 22.78 17.35 -12.88
N ASN A 265 23.15 17.35 -11.60
CA ASN A 265 24.31 18.08 -11.08
C ASN A 265 25.61 17.25 -11.11
N SER A 266 25.62 16.09 -11.76
CA SER A 266 26.84 15.30 -11.99
C SER A 266 27.73 15.89 -13.10
N PRO A 267 29.03 15.54 -13.15
CA PRO A 267 29.94 16.05 -14.18
C PRO A 267 29.44 15.87 -15.63
N GLU A 268 29.55 16.92 -16.44
CA GLU A 268 29.06 16.97 -17.83
C GLU A 268 29.60 15.86 -18.73
N TRP A 269 30.84 15.40 -18.49
CA TRP A 269 31.45 14.33 -19.27
C TRP A 269 30.66 13.01 -19.14
N LEU A 270 30.07 12.75 -17.97
CA LEU A 270 29.32 11.52 -17.70
C LEU A 270 27.95 11.54 -18.36
N LYS A 271 27.30 12.72 -18.42
CA LYS A 271 26.00 12.90 -19.07
C LYS A 271 26.06 12.52 -20.56
N LYS A 272 27.21 12.74 -21.21
CA LYS A 272 27.44 12.43 -22.63
C LYS A 272 28.02 11.03 -22.86
N ASN A 273 28.36 10.30 -21.79
CA ASN A 273 29.02 9.00 -21.88
C ASN A 273 28.06 7.86 -21.52
N GLU A 274 27.33 7.37 -22.53
CA GLU A 274 26.38 6.26 -22.39
C GLU A 274 27.06 4.97 -21.89
N SER A 275 28.31 4.71 -22.29
CA SER A 275 29.03 3.52 -21.85
C SER A 275 29.32 3.55 -20.35
N ALA A 276 29.66 4.72 -19.81
CA ALA A 276 29.89 4.89 -18.37
C ALA A 276 28.59 4.72 -17.58
N GLN A 277 27.47 5.31 -18.05
CA GLN A 277 26.15 5.12 -17.44
C GLN A 277 25.75 3.64 -17.42
N ALA A 278 25.86 2.94 -18.55
CA ALA A 278 25.56 1.52 -18.64
C ALA A 278 26.47 0.66 -17.73
N SER A 279 27.72 1.08 -17.51
CA SER A 279 28.62 0.40 -16.58
C SER A 279 28.17 0.53 -15.13
N TYR A 280 27.74 1.73 -14.71
CA TYR A 280 27.17 1.93 -13.37
C TYR A 280 25.88 1.14 -13.16
N ASP A 281 24.98 1.16 -14.14
CA ASP A 281 23.73 0.41 -14.09
C ASP A 281 23.97 -1.11 -13.92
N ARG A 282 24.94 -1.67 -14.66
CA ARG A 282 25.34 -3.07 -14.52
C ARG A 282 25.95 -3.35 -13.15
N SER A 283 26.81 -2.45 -12.65
CA SER A 283 27.45 -2.60 -11.33
C SER A 283 26.42 -2.65 -10.20
N ILE A 284 25.44 -1.73 -10.21
CA ILE A 284 24.35 -1.69 -9.23
C ILE A 284 23.50 -2.95 -9.34
N SER A 285 23.12 -3.33 -10.56
CA SER A 285 22.30 -4.53 -10.80
C SER A 285 23.02 -5.81 -10.33
N ALA A 286 24.31 -5.95 -10.60
CA ALA A 286 25.13 -7.07 -10.14
C ALA A 286 25.28 -7.06 -8.61
N ALA A 287 25.48 -5.90 -8.00
CA ALA A 287 25.57 -5.75 -6.55
C ALA A 287 24.25 -6.16 -5.87
N ILE A 288 23.10 -5.75 -6.40
CA ILE A 288 21.78 -6.18 -5.94
C ILE A 288 21.63 -7.70 -6.09
N ALA A 289 21.90 -8.25 -7.27
CA ALA A 289 21.78 -9.69 -7.52
C ALA A 289 22.67 -10.52 -6.59
N SER A 290 23.86 -10.03 -6.26
CA SER A 290 24.78 -10.71 -5.33
C SER A 290 24.33 -10.65 -3.87
N SER A 291 23.61 -9.59 -3.48
CA SER A 291 23.21 -9.33 -2.08
C SER A 291 21.80 -9.82 -1.77
N TYR A 292 20.93 -9.90 -2.77
CA TYR A 292 19.52 -10.26 -2.63
C TYR A 292 19.36 -11.77 -2.77
N GLN A 293 19.20 -12.46 -1.64
CA GLN A 293 18.91 -13.89 -1.58
C GLN A 293 17.51 -14.08 -0.97
N PRO A 294 16.45 -14.12 -1.80
CA PRO A 294 15.10 -14.33 -1.29
C PRO A 294 15.01 -15.72 -0.64
N LEU A 295 14.53 -15.76 0.60
CA LEU A 295 14.21 -17.02 1.27
C LEU A 295 12.96 -17.63 0.62
N ALA A 296 12.94 -18.96 0.47
CA ALA A 296 11.74 -19.67 0.04
C ALA A 296 10.64 -19.47 1.10
N ALA A 297 9.69 -18.57 0.82
CA ALA A 297 8.77 -18.09 1.83
C ALA A 297 7.42 -18.82 1.85
N VAL A 298 7.06 -19.54 0.77
CA VAL A 298 5.80 -20.28 0.69
C VAL A 298 6.09 -21.75 0.44
N HIS A 299 5.62 -22.59 1.37
CA HIS A 299 5.63 -24.04 1.21
C HIS A 299 4.21 -24.48 0.83
N LEU A 300 4.04 -24.91 -0.43
CA LEU A 300 2.73 -25.32 -0.93
C LEU A 300 2.23 -26.56 -0.21
N THR A 301 1.07 -26.42 0.39
CA THR A 301 0.27 -27.46 1.03
C THR A 301 -1.19 -27.22 0.69
N PRO A 302 -2.09 -28.20 0.88
CA PRO A 302 -3.52 -27.98 0.70
C PRO A 302 -4.08 -26.87 1.60
N GLN A 303 -3.44 -26.59 2.73
CA GLN A 303 -3.82 -25.55 3.68
C GLN A 303 -3.21 -24.17 3.36
N THR A 304 -2.30 -24.08 2.39
CA THR A 304 -1.65 -22.83 2.03
C THR A 304 -2.69 -21.77 1.69
N SER A 305 -2.53 -20.61 2.29
CA SER A 305 -3.44 -19.47 2.15
C SER A 305 -2.88 -18.40 1.23
N VAL A 306 -3.75 -17.51 0.75
CA VAL A 306 -3.36 -16.34 -0.04
C VAL A 306 -2.44 -15.41 0.77
N LEU A 307 -2.63 -15.33 2.09
CA LEU A 307 -1.83 -14.48 2.97
C LEU A 307 -0.33 -14.84 2.92
N GLU A 308 0.00 -16.12 2.78
CA GLU A 308 1.41 -16.56 2.68
C GLU A 308 2.11 -15.98 1.44
N PHE A 309 1.40 -15.82 0.32
CA PHE A 309 1.96 -15.20 -0.89
C PHE A 309 2.14 -13.68 -0.73
N LEU A 310 1.20 -13.02 -0.06
CA LEU A 310 1.29 -11.60 0.25
C LEU A 310 2.45 -11.32 1.21
N ASP A 311 2.57 -12.11 2.27
CA ASP A 311 3.67 -12.03 3.24
C ASP A 311 5.02 -12.31 2.58
N SER A 312 5.10 -13.32 1.71
CA SER A 312 6.31 -13.63 0.92
C SER A 312 6.74 -12.43 0.07
N THR A 313 5.79 -11.78 -0.60
CA THR A 313 6.06 -10.60 -1.44
C THR A 313 6.54 -9.42 -0.60
N ASN A 314 5.86 -9.13 0.52
CA ASN A 314 6.22 -8.03 1.42
C ASN A 314 7.61 -8.26 2.06
N ARG A 315 7.91 -9.48 2.52
CA ARG A 315 9.25 -9.84 3.04
C ARG A 315 10.34 -9.65 2.00
N SER A 316 10.08 -10.04 0.76
CA SER A 316 11.02 -9.87 -0.34
C SER A 316 11.27 -8.39 -0.65
N GLU A 317 10.22 -7.56 -0.61
CA GLU A 317 10.32 -6.12 -0.81
C GLU A 317 11.16 -5.46 0.30
N HIS A 318 10.91 -5.84 1.56
CA HIS A 318 11.66 -5.32 2.71
C HIS A 318 13.13 -5.74 2.67
N LEU A 319 13.42 -6.99 2.32
CA LEU A 319 14.79 -7.49 2.14
C LEU A 319 15.50 -6.72 1.02
N LEU A 320 14.85 -6.53 -0.13
CA LEU A 320 15.40 -5.80 -1.26
C LEU A 320 15.76 -4.35 -0.89
N PHE A 321 14.86 -3.67 -0.16
CA PHE A 321 15.12 -2.34 0.39
C PHE A 321 16.35 -2.31 1.30
N TYR A 322 16.44 -3.25 2.25
CA TYR A 322 17.56 -3.32 3.19
C TYR A 322 18.90 -3.57 2.48
N CYS A 323 18.93 -4.53 1.53
CA CYS A 323 20.11 -4.82 0.73
C CYS A 323 20.52 -3.60 -0.12
N ALA A 324 19.55 -2.92 -0.74
CA ALA A 324 19.80 -1.78 -1.60
C ALA A 324 20.37 -0.58 -0.82
N THR A 325 19.74 -0.21 0.28
CA THR A 325 20.12 0.95 1.10
C THR A 325 21.44 0.77 1.83
N ARG A 326 21.68 -0.40 2.44
CA ARG A 326 22.86 -0.61 3.30
C ARG A 326 24.04 -1.22 2.57
N ASN A 327 23.81 -2.26 1.76
CA ASN A 327 24.93 -3.00 1.17
C ASN A 327 25.33 -2.42 -0.19
N VAL A 328 24.34 -2.20 -1.07
CA VAL A 328 24.64 -1.80 -2.45
C VAL A 328 25.07 -0.36 -2.55
N ALA A 329 24.35 0.57 -1.90
CA ALA A 329 24.71 1.98 -1.92
C ALA A 329 26.15 2.22 -1.42
N GLU A 330 26.56 1.54 -0.34
CA GLU A 330 27.94 1.60 0.17
C GLU A 330 28.94 0.94 -0.79
N LYS A 331 28.63 -0.26 -1.31
CA LYS A 331 29.53 -1.02 -2.20
C LYS A 331 29.84 -0.30 -3.51
N VAL A 332 28.87 0.41 -4.07
CA VAL A 332 29.03 1.10 -5.36
C VAL A 332 29.44 2.57 -5.22
N SER A 333 29.50 3.10 -3.98
CA SER A 333 30.04 4.42 -3.71
C SER A 333 31.57 4.37 -3.60
N PHE A 334 32.22 5.40 -4.13
CA PHE A 334 33.67 5.59 -4.13
C PHE A 334 34.00 7.01 -3.63
N GLU A 335 34.70 7.11 -2.52
CA GLU A 335 35.11 8.40 -1.93
C GLU A 335 36.54 8.79 -2.33
N VAL A 336 36.78 10.09 -2.60
CA VAL A 336 38.14 10.61 -2.84
C VAL A 336 39.02 10.36 -1.61
N GLY A 337 40.18 9.73 -1.80
CA GLY A 337 41.19 9.54 -0.76
C GLY A 337 41.04 8.25 0.08
N ARG A 338 40.01 7.44 -0.16
CA ARG A 338 39.99 6.04 0.30
C ARG A 338 40.79 5.18 -0.68
N LYS A 339 41.52 4.20 -0.14
CA LYS A 339 42.20 3.17 -0.94
C LYS A 339 41.19 2.11 -1.33
N TYR A 340 40.94 1.97 -2.62
CA TYR A 340 40.18 0.86 -3.18
C TYR A 340 41.12 0.01 -4.01
N THR A 341 40.94 -1.30 -3.96
CA THR A 341 41.69 -2.25 -4.79
C THR A 341 40.77 -2.81 -5.86
N ASP A 342 41.26 -2.99 -7.08
CA ASP A 342 40.54 -3.70 -8.13
C ASP A 342 40.47 -5.22 -7.85
N GLU A 343 39.88 -5.98 -8.78
CA GLU A 343 39.73 -7.44 -8.67
C GLU A 343 41.08 -8.18 -8.62
N ASP A 344 42.16 -7.54 -9.08
CA ASP A 344 43.53 -8.07 -9.07
C ASP A 344 44.33 -7.62 -7.83
N GLY A 345 43.73 -6.80 -6.95
CA GLY A 345 44.33 -6.32 -5.71
C GLY A 345 45.15 -5.04 -5.88
N GLU A 346 45.12 -4.38 -7.04
CA GLU A 346 45.86 -3.16 -7.33
C GLU A 346 45.12 -1.91 -6.87
N GLU A 347 45.85 -0.96 -6.31
CA GLU A 347 45.28 0.29 -5.76
C GLU A 347 44.73 1.18 -6.91
N ILE A 348 43.43 1.42 -6.90
CA ILE A 348 42.74 2.30 -7.86
C ILE A 348 43.11 3.76 -7.52
N ARG A 349 44.11 4.28 -8.22
CA ARG A 349 44.62 5.67 -8.03
C ARG A 349 43.88 6.74 -8.85
N ASP A 350 43.17 6.33 -9.91
CA ASP A 350 42.51 7.23 -10.88
C ASP A 350 40.96 7.10 -10.86
N GLY A 351 40.37 6.92 -9.68
CA GLY A 351 38.91 6.86 -9.52
C GLY A 351 38.29 8.24 -9.30
N LEU A 352 37.32 8.64 -10.12
CA LEU A 352 36.43 9.75 -9.79
C LEU A 352 35.54 9.36 -8.62
N ALA A 353 35.26 10.29 -7.71
CA ALA A 353 34.33 10.01 -6.62
C ALA A 353 32.92 9.73 -7.15
N VAL A 354 32.29 8.72 -6.57
CA VAL A 354 30.94 8.27 -6.85
C VAL A 354 30.17 8.21 -5.54
N LYS A 355 29.00 8.83 -5.47
CA LYS A 355 28.03 8.56 -4.39
C LYS A 355 26.79 7.98 -5.04
N ALA A 356 26.41 6.79 -4.60
CA ALA A 356 25.14 6.20 -4.96
C ALA A 356 24.20 6.18 -3.76
N ALA A 357 22.92 6.39 -4.01
CA ALA A 357 21.91 6.39 -2.98
C ALA A 357 20.64 5.70 -3.49
N TRP A 358 20.04 4.86 -2.64
CA TRP A 358 18.76 4.27 -2.94
C TRP A 358 17.64 5.28 -2.66
N ILE A 359 16.72 5.38 -3.62
CA ILE A 359 15.56 6.26 -3.58
C ILE A 359 14.31 5.39 -3.78
N ASP A 360 13.26 5.68 -3.00
CA ASP A 360 11.95 5.03 -3.14
C ASP A 360 11.43 5.17 -4.58
N PRO A 361 10.86 4.11 -5.17
CA PRO A 361 10.45 4.17 -6.57
C PRO A 361 9.45 5.29 -6.91
N ASP A 362 8.59 5.75 -5.99
CA ASP A 362 7.71 6.89 -6.28
C ASP A 362 8.50 8.19 -6.42
N THR A 363 9.47 8.40 -5.52
CA THR A 363 10.40 9.52 -5.56
C THR A 363 11.30 9.45 -6.79
N PHE A 364 11.76 8.26 -7.16
CA PHE A 364 12.63 8.03 -8.31
C PHE A 364 11.94 8.33 -9.64
N GLU A 365 10.65 7.99 -9.82
CA GLU A 365 9.93 8.35 -11.04
C GLU A 365 9.81 9.89 -11.20
N VAL A 366 9.62 10.63 -10.10
CA VAL A 366 9.63 12.11 -10.12
C VAL A 366 11.00 12.66 -10.48
N LEU A 367 12.07 12.09 -9.92
CA LEU A 367 13.44 12.42 -10.34
C LEU A 367 13.66 12.14 -11.83
N ARG A 368 12.94 11.19 -12.43
CA ARG A 368 12.95 10.90 -13.87
C ARG A 368 12.06 11.81 -14.73
N GLY A 369 11.42 12.81 -14.13
CA GLY A 369 10.48 13.70 -14.81
C GLY A 369 9.12 13.05 -15.09
N LYS A 370 8.80 11.94 -14.41
CA LYS A 370 7.52 11.24 -14.52
C LYS A 370 6.66 11.49 -13.29
N PRO A 371 5.32 11.43 -13.40
CA PRO A 371 4.47 11.48 -12.22
C PRO A 371 4.75 10.28 -11.30
N ARG A 372 4.48 10.45 -10.00
CA ARG A 372 4.50 9.34 -9.04
C ARG A 372 3.56 8.22 -9.49
N ARG A 373 3.85 7.00 -9.06
CA ARG A 373 2.96 5.86 -9.31
C ARG A 373 1.61 6.10 -8.65
N ASP A 374 0.55 5.70 -9.34
CA ASP A 374 -0.80 5.78 -8.81
C ASP A 374 -0.99 4.73 -7.71
N THR A 375 -1.13 5.20 -6.47
CA THR A 375 -1.32 4.32 -5.30
C THR A 375 -2.64 3.56 -5.38
N GLN A 376 -3.67 4.11 -6.01
CA GLN A 376 -4.94 3.41 -6.19
C GLN A 376 -4.76 2.21 -7.15
N LEU A 377 -4.06 2.44 -8.27
CA LEU A 377 -3.75 1.39 -9.24
C LEU A 377 -2.90 0.26 -8.61
N GLN A 378 -1.95 0.61 -7.73
CA GLN A 378 -1.18 -0.39 -6.98
C GLN A 378 -2.06 -1.23 -6.03
N ALA A 379 -2.97 -0.59 -5.28
CA ALA A 379 -3.88 -1.30 -4.39
C ALA A 379 -4.83 -2.24 -5.17
N GLU A 380 -5.33 -1.77 -6.32
CA GLU A 380 -6.15 -2.59 -7.22
C GLU A 380 -5.39 -3.79 -7.78
N ARG A 381 -4.12 -3.61 -8.19
CA ARG A 381 -3.24 -4.71 -8.65
C ARG A 381 -3.01 -5.75 -7.57
N SER A 382 -2.66 -5.32 -6.36
CA SER A 382 -2.49 -6.23 -5.22
C SER A 382 -3.76 -7.02 -4.90
N TRP A 383 -4.92 -6.36 -4.93
CA TRP A 383 -6.20 -7.04 -4.70
C TRP A 383 -6.55 -8.06 -5.80
N LYS A 384 -6.40 -7.68 -7.08
CA LYS A 384 -6.63 -8.60 -8.21
C LYS A 384 -5.68 -9.81 -8.15
N SER A 385 -4.41 -9.57 -7.84
CA SER A 385 -3.41 -10.63 -7.67
C SER A 385 -3.79 -11.59 -6.54
N ALA A 386 -4.17 -11.06 -5.37
CA ALA A 386 -4.61 -11.89 -4.24
C ALA A 386 -5.83 -12.75 -4.60
N LYS A 387 -6.80 -12.18 -5.32
CA LYS A 387 -7.98 -12.90 -5.80
C LYS A 387 -7.61 -14.01 -6.78
N ALA A 388 -6.73 -13.74 -7.75
CA ALA A 388 -6.25 -14.76 -8.67
C ALA A 388 -5.51 -15.89 -7.94
N ILE A 389 -4.66 -15.58 -6.95
CA ILE A 389 -3.99 -16.61 -6.13
C ILE A 389 -5.02 -17.47 -5.38
N TYR A 390 -6.07 -16.84 -4.83
CA TYR A 390 -7.15 -17.59 -4.19
C TYR A 390 -7.80 -18.60 -5.15
N GLU A 391 -8.13 -18.16 -6.37
CA GLU A 391 -8.72 -19.01 -7.42
C GLU A 391 -7.77 -20.15 -7.83
N GLY A 392 -6.47 -19.87 -7.95
CA GLY A 392 -5.46 -20.88 -8.24
C GLY A 392 -5.30 -21.90 -7.10
N LEU A 393 -5.31 -21.46 -5.84
CA LEU A 393 -5.26 -22.36 -4.68
C LEU A 393 -6.53 -23.22 -4.56
N GLU A 394 -7.71 -22.67 -4.85
CA GLU A 394 -8.95 -23.44 -4.92
C GLU A 394 -8.90 -24.49 -6.03
N THR A 395 -8.33 -24.15 -7.18
CA THR A 395 -8.12 -25.10 -8.30
C THR A 395 -7.18 -26.23 -7.88
N MET A 396 -6.03 -25.88 -7.28
CA MET A 396 -5.05 -26.84 -6.75
C MET A 396 -5.67 -27.83 -5.75
N ARG A 397 -6.60 -27.37 -4.90
CA ARG A 397 -7.30 -28.23 -3.91
C ARG A 397 -8.33 -29.16 -4.53
N LYS A 398 -8.95 -28.80 -5.65
CA LYS A 398 -10.00 -29.59 -6.31
C LYS A 398 -9.45 -30.66 -7.24
N GLU A 399 -8.29 -30.43 -7.85
CA GLU A 399 -7.61 -31.41 -8.72
C GLU A 399 -7.42 -32.81 -8.12
N PRO A 400 -6.98 -32.99 -6.86
CA PRO A 400 -6.89 -34.32 -6.26
C PRO A 400 -8.25 -34.98 -5.97
N ALA A 401 -9.34 -34.20 -5.88
CA ALA A 401 -10.68 -34.72 -5.56
C ALA A 401 -11.44 -35.26 -6.78
N GLU A 402 -11.06 -34.83 -7.99
CA GLU A 402 -11.82 -35.14 -9.22
C GLU A 402 -11.35 -36.37 -9.98
N GLY A 403 -10.33 -37.10 -9.52
CA GLY A 403 -9.96 -38.42 -10.04
C GLY A 403 -9.92 -38.47 -11.57
N SER A 404 -9.12 -37.60 -12.20
CA SER A 404 -9.02 -37.54 -13.66
C SER A 404 -8.50 -38.86 -14.21
N SER A 405 -9.37 -39.57 -14.94
CA SER A 405 -9.05 -40.78 -15.67
C SER A 405 -7.87 -40.53 -16.61
N ALA A 406 -6.90 -41.44 -16.58
CA ALA A 406 -5.76 -41.46 -17.48
C ALA A 406 -6.21 -41.37 -18.95
N GLY A 407 -5.95 -40.24 -19.59
CA GLY A 407 -6.15 -40.03 -21.03
C GLY A 407 -6.80 -38.69 -21.34
N GLU A 408 -6.04 -37.81 -21.99
CA GLU A 408 -6.53 -36.60 -22.68
C GLU A 408 -6.98 -35.43 -21.79
N ASN A 409 -6.00 -34.70 -21.27
CA ASN A 409 -5.83 -33.23 -21.37
C ASN A 409 -4.96 -32.79 -20.20
N SER A 410 -3.65 -32.63 -20.42
CA SER A 410 -2.84 -31.85 -19.49
C SER A 410 -3.40 -30.44 -19.51
N ALA A 411 -4.15 -30.06 -18.47
CA ALA A 411 -4.66 -28.70 -18.39
C ALA A 411 -3.49 -27.71 -18.48
N PRO A 412 -3.71 -26.56 -19.15
CA PRO A 412 -2.63 -25.69 -19.61
C PRO A 412 -1.78 -25.15 -18.46
N GLU A 413 -0.53 -24.81 -18.77
CA GLU A 413 0.28 -24.02 -17.84
C GLU A 413 -0.41 -22.68 -17.60
N GLU A 414 -0.64 -22.37 -16.35
CA GLU A 414 -1.35 -21.17 -15.93
C GLU A 414 -0.62 -20.55 -14.73
N VAL A 415 -0.65 -19.22 -14.68
CA VAL A 415 0.02 -18.44 -13.64
C VAL A 415 -1.00 -17.52 -13.01
N TRP A 416 -1.16 -17.63 -11.69
CA TRP A 416 -2.05 -16.82 -10.90
C TRP A 416 -1.27 -15.80 -10.08
N GLY A 417 -1.88 -14.63 -9.91
CA GLY A 417 -1.34 -13.57 -9.07
C GLY A 417 -0.42 -12.59 -9.77
N THR A 418 -0.39 -12.54 -11.10
CA THR A 418 0.40 -11.53 -11.84
C THR A 418 -0.11 -10.11 -11.60
N TRP A 419 0.80 -9.13 -11.72
CA TRP A 419 0.44 -7.72 -11.85
C TRP A 419 0.43 -7.35 -13.33
N GLU A 420 -0.76 -7.08 -13.87
CA GLU A 420 -0.97 -6.53 -15.21
C GLU A 420 -1.01 -4.99 -15.21
#